data_AF-A0A5V6VL05-F1
#
_entry.id   AF-A0A5V6VL05-F1
#
_cell.length_a   1.000
_cell.length_b   1.000
_cell.length_c   1.000
_cell.angle_alpha   90.00
_cell.angle_beta   90.00
_cell.angle_gamma   90.00
#
_symmetry.space_group_name_H-M   'P 1'
#
loop_
_entity.id
_entity.type
_entity.pdbx_description
1 polymer ?
#
loop_
_entity_poly.entity_id
_entity_poly.type
_entity_poly.pdbx_seq_one_letter_code
_entity_poly.pdbx_strand_id
1 'polypeptide(L)'
;MDLSKANFYSFIDQYADITGASPSTAGNVRSVCYLVKESLSDSVPADKWDTTGIINTYVMANGIAEDTQKSYISRFNGAVAKFIAYEKGEDVTVKQRRSPVKNSQSSPVSLQNTLVKTFELPIPLRDELTVIIGNLPRDLTKDEARRISTIIESFAVSQPAND
;
A
#
# COMPACT_ATOMS: atom_id res chain seq x y z
N MET A 1 -5.22 10.34 23.07
CA MET A 1 -4.62 9.28 22.24
C MET A 1 -5.69 8.23 22.03
N ASP A 2 -6.31 8.28 20.86
CA ASP A 2 -7.30 7.31 20.42
C ASP A 2 -6.60 6.31 19.48
N LEU A 3 -6.25 5.14 20.00
CA LEU A 3 -5.62 4.07 19.22
C LEU A 3 -6.62 3.07 18.65
N SER A 4 -7.90 3.43 18.56
CA SER A 4 -8.92 2.56 17.98
C SER A 4 -8.68 2.32 16.49
N LYS A 5 -9.19 1.17 16.00
CA LYS A 5 -9.20 0.85 14.57
C LYS A 5 -9.92 1.92 13.75
N ALA A 6 -11.03 2.47 14.26
CA ALA A 6 -11.79 3.53 13.57
C ALA A 6 -10.94 4.79 13.36
N ASN A 7 -10.21 5.22 14.40
CA ASN A 7 -9.33 6.37 14.29
C ASN A 7 -8.11 6.08 13.37
N PHE A 8 -7.56 4.87 13.42
CA PHE A 8 -6.51 4.45 12.48
C PHE A 8 -6.97 4.62 11.03
N TYR A 9 -8.17 4.16 10.66
CA TYR A 9 -8.66 4.33 9.28
C TYR A 9 -8.95 5.79 8.91
N SER A 10 -9.40 6.60 9.87
CA SER A 10 -9.55 8.04 9.66
C SER A 10 -8.19 8.70 9.34
N PHE A 11 -7.14 8.32 10.07
CA PHE A 11 -5.75 8.74 9.79
C PHE A 11 -5.26 8.25 8.42
N ILE A 12 -5.55 6.99 8.04
CA ILE A 12 -5.15 6.43 6.75
C ILE A 12 -5.83 7.15 5.57
N ASP A 13 -7.09 7.56 5.72
CA ASP A 13 -7.80 8.31 4.69
C ASP A 13 -7.20 9.71 4.46
N GLN A 14 -6.57 10.29 5.49
CA GLN A 14 -5.88 11.58 5.43
C GLN A 14 -4.36 11.46 5.37
N TYR A 15 -3.83 10.27 5.06
CA TYR A 15 -2.40 9.97 5.21
C TYR A 15 -1.50 10.91 4.40
N ALA A 16 -1.89 11.26 3.18
CA ALA A 16 -1.11 12.16 2.31
C ALA A 16 -0.97 13.55 2.94
N ASP A 17 -2.07 14.09 3.47
CA ASP A 17 -2.12 15.43 4.05
C ASP A 17 -1.38 15.47 5.39
N ILE A 18 -1.55 14.46 6.23
CA ILE A 18 -0.94 14.39 7.56
C ILE A 18 0.58 14.16 7.47
N THR A 19 1.01 13.27 6.57
CA THR A 19 2.44 12.89 6.48
C THR A 19 3.21 13.66 5.42
N GLY A 20 2.54 14.38 4.51
CA GLY A 20 3.18 14.99 3.34
C GLY A 20 3.69 13.97 2.31
N ALA A 21 3.22 12.71 2.36
CA ALA A 21 3.57 11.68 1.39
C ALA A 21 2.96 11.98 0.01
N SER A 22 3.61 11.51 -1.07
CA SER A 22 3.04 11.64 -2.41
C SER A 22 1.70 10.89 -2.53
N PRO A 23 0.78 11.33 -3.42
CA PRO A 23 -0.50 10.64 -3.63
C PRO A 23 -0.34 9.15 -3.94
N SER A 24 0.69 8.79 -4.73
CA SER A 24 1.02 7.40 -5.04
C SER A 24 1.48 6.60 -3.81
N THR A 25 2.30 7.19 -2.95
CA THR A 25 2.78 6.54 -1.72
C THR A 25 1.64 6.35 -0.74
N ALA A 26 0.82 7.40 -0.53
CA ALA A 26 -0.35 7.34 0.31
C ALA A 26 -1.37 6.30 -0.19
N GLY A 27 -1.62 6.27 -1.51
CA GLY A 27 -2.49 5.26 -2.14
C GLY A 27 -2.00 3.84 -1.87
N ASN A 28 -0.70 3.57 -2.07
CA ASN A 28 -0.14 2.24 -1.80
C ASN A 28 -0.22 1.82 -0.33
N VAL A 29 0.02 2.76 0.60
CA VAL A 29 -0.13 2.50 2.04
C VAL A 29 -1.58 2.21 2.39
N ARG A 30 -2.50 3.06 1.91
CA ARG A 30 -3.94 2.92 2.12
C ARG A 30 -4.43 1.57 1.63
N SER A 31 -4.12 1.19 0.39
CA SER A 31 -4.52 -0.10 -0.17
C SER A 31 -4.15 -1.25 0.76
N VAL A 32 -2.89 -1.36 1.19
CA VAL A 32 -2.44 -2.44 2.09
C VAL A 32 -3.18 -2.43 3.43
N CYS A 33 -3.41 -1.25 4.02
CA CYS A 33 -4.15 -1.15 5.28
C CYS A 33 -5.61 -1.61 5.15
N TYR A 34 -6.24 -1.38 4.00
CA TYR A 34 -7.61 -1.84 3.75
C TYR A 34 -7.69 -3.35 3.43
N LEU A 35 -6.63 -3.96 2.86
CA LEU A 35 -6.59 -5.41 2.61
C LEU A 35 -6.80 -6.22 3.90
N VAL A 36 -6.21 -5.76 5.00
CA VAL A 36 -6.22 -6.47 6.30
C VAL A 36 -7.26 -5.95 7.28
N LYS A 37 -8.21 -5.12 6.81
CA LYS A 37 -9.20 -4.45 7.68
C LYS A 37 -10.05 -5.41 8.49
N GLU A 38 -10.49 -6.50 7.88
CA GLU A 38 -11.33 -7.49 8.54
C GLU A 38 -10.53 -8.36 9.53
N SER A 39 -9.21 -8.44 9.38
CA SER A 39 -8.33 -9.18 10.29
C SER A 39 -7.95 -8.38 11.55
N LEU A 40 -8.26 -7.08 11.57
CA LEU A 40 -7.99 -6.20 12.70
C LEU A 40 -9.14 -6.21 13.71
N SER A 41 -8.82 -6.52 14.97
CA SER A 41 -9.80 -6.47 16.06
C SER A 41 -10.20 -5.02 16.37
N ASP A 42 -11.50 -4.77 16.53
CA ASP A 42 -12.03 -3.46 16.92
C ASP A 42 -11.74 -3.12 18.40
N SER A 43 -11.50 -4.14 19.23
CA SER A 43 -11.29 -4.00 20.67
C SER A 43 -9.83 -3.86 21.08
N VAL A 44 -8.89 -4.17 20.19
CA VAL A 44 -7.45 -4.14 20.47
C VAL A 44 -6.87 -2.83 19.93
N PRO A 45 -6.16 -2.04 20.77
CA PRO A 45 -5.54 -0.79 20.32
C PRO A 45 -4.35 -1.05 19.37
N ALA A 46 -4.06 -0.07 18.51
CA ALA A 46 -3.08 -0.20 17.43
C ALA A 46 -1.64 -0.52 17.90
N ASP A 47 -1.23 -0.11 19.10
CA ASP A 47 0.09 -0.42 19.67
C ASP A 47 0.26 -1.89 20.09
N LYS A 48 -0.84 -2.65 20.12
CA LYS A 48 -0.87 -4.08 20.46
C LYS A 48 -1.13 -4.99 19.25
N TRP A 49 -1.29 -4.43 18.06
CA TRP A 49 -1.49 -5.24 16.86
C TRP A 49 -0.23 -6.01 16.50
N ASP A 50 -0.36 -7.33 16.29
CA ASP A 50 0.66 -8.13 15.63
C ASP A 50 0.60 -7.86 14.12
N THR A 51 1.18 -6.74 13.73
CA THR A 51 1.16 -6.24 12.36
C THR A 51 1.79 -7.21 11.37
N THR A 52 2.81 -7.96 11.78
CA THR A 52 3.45 -8.98 10.93
C THR A 52 2.55 -10.21 10.82
N GLY A 53 2.01 -10.71 11.94
CA GLY A 53 1.09 -11.84 11.96
C GLY A 53 -0.15 -11.60 11.09
N ILE A 54 -0.76 -10.42 11.20
CA ILE A 54 -1.93 -10.02 10.40
C ILE A 54 -1.64 -10.10 8.89
N ILE A 55 -0.50 -9.54 8.45
CA ILE A 55 -0.11 -9.59 7.04
C ILE A 55 0.24 -11.02 6.60
N ASN A 56 0.92 -11.79 7.46
CA ASN A 56 1.26 -13.18 7.17
C ASN A 56 0.01 -14.05 6.98
N THR A 57 -0.98 -13.91 7.86
CA THR A 57 -2.27 -14.60 7.74
C THR A 57 -2.95 -14.26 6.42
N TYR A 58 -2.98 -12.98 6.05
CA TYR A 58 -3.55 -12.56 4.78
C TYR A 58 -2.81 -13.14 3.57
N VAL A 59 -1.48 -13.07 3.55
CA VAL A 59 -0.64 -13.58 2.45
C VAL A 59 -0.80 -15.08 2.28
N MET A 60 -0.79 -15.84 3.38
CA MET A 60 -0.98 -17.30 3.35
C MET A 60 -2.37 -17.69 2.86
N ALA A 61 -3.42 -17.01 3.32
CA ALA A 61 -4.80 -17.28 2.90
C ALA A 61 -5.03 -17.03 1.40
N ASN A 62 -4.28 -16.09 0.80
CA ASN A 62 -4.45 -15.65 -0.59
C ASN A 62 -3.36 -16.15 -1.54
N GLY A 63 -2.40 -16.98 -1.08
CA GLY A 63 -1.34 -17.52 -1.92
C GLY A 63 -0.40 -16.47 -2.52
N ILE A 64 -0.15 -15.36 -1.79
CA ILE A 64 0.65 -14.23 -2.28
C ILE A 64 2.15 -14.54 -2.15
N ALA A 65 2.96 -14.07 -3.11
CA ALA A 65 4.42 -14.27 -3.13
C ALA A 65 5.15 -13.58 -1.97
N GLU A 66 6.24 -14.18 -1.50
CA GLU A 66 7.03 -13.71 -0.34
C GLU A 66 7.64 -12.31 -0.50
N ASP A 67 7.97 -11.90 -1.73
CA ASP A 67 8.49 -10.55 -1.98
C ASP A 67 7.42 -9.47 -1.81
N THR A 68 6.19 -9.79 -2.18
CA THR A 68 5.01 -8.95 -1.97
C THR A 68 4.68 -8.85 -0.48
N GLN A 69 4.81 -9.96 0.26
CA GLN A 69 4.65 -10.01 1.71
C GLN A 69 5.57 -9.01 2.43
N LYS A 70 6.88 -9.01 2.12
CA LYS A 70 7.84 -8.06 2.74
C LYS A 70 7.43 -6.61 2.51
N SER A 71 6.95 -6.32 1.30
CA SER A 71 6.50 -4.98 0.93
C SER A 71 5.22 -4.57 1.68
N TYR A 72 4.28 -5.50 1.87
CA TYR A 72 3.06 -5.26 2.64
C TYR A 72 3.35 -5.05 4.13
N ILE A 73 4.21 -5.88 4.74
CA ILE A 73 4.66 -5.71 6.12
C ILE A 73 5.27 -4.32 6.31
N SER A 74 6.19 -3.91 5.44
CA SER A 74 6.84 -2.60 5.54
C SER A 74 5.84 -1.44 5.50
N ARG A 75 4.86 -1.49 4.58
CA ARG A 75 3.83 -0.45 4.46
C ARG A 75 2.89 -0.43 5.66
N PHE A 76 2.41 -1.59 6.09
CA PHE A 76 1.46 -1.68 7.21
C PHE A 76 2.12 -1.27 8.53
N ASN A 77 3.29 -1.83 8.86
CA ASN A 77 4.04 -1.49 10.07
C ASN A 77 4.40 0.00 10.08
N GLY A 78 4.85 0.52 8.94
CA GLY A 78 5.19 1.94 8.80
C GLY A 78 3.99 2.87 8.91
N ALA A 79 2.77 2.41 8.59
CA ALA A 79 1.54 3.16 8.77
C ALA A 79 1.09 3.16 10.23
N VAL A 80 1.09 2.00 10.88
CA VAL A 80 0.75 1.84 12.30
C VAL A 80 1.71 2.64 13.18
N ALA A 81 3.02 2.57 12.90
CA ALA A 81 4.02 3.35 13.63
C ALA A 81 3.79 4.86 13.51
N LYS A 82 3.49 5.36 12.30
CA LYS A 82 3.16 6.78 12.10
C LYS A 82 1.85 7.17 12.77
N PHE A 83 0.83 6.31 12.73
CA PHE A 83 -0.41 6.58 13.43
C PHE A 83 -0.20 6.74 14.94
N ILE A 84 0.55 5.81 15.56
CA ILE A 84 0.89 5.88 16.99
C ILE A 84 1.67 7.15 17.31
N ALA A 85 2.63 7.53 16.46
CA ALA A 85 3.41 8.76 16.62
C ALA A 85 2.53 10.02 16.49
N TYR A 86 1.64 10.06 15.49
CA TYR A 86 0.69 11.14 15.27
C TYR A 86 -0.24 11.34 16.48
N GLU A 87 -0.77 10.26 17.02
CA GLU A 87 -1.62 10.27 18.22
C GLU A 87 -0.89 10.67 19.51
N LYS A 88 0.45 10.57 19.52
CA LYS A 88 1.33 11.09 20.58
C LYS A 88 1.70 12.57 20.38
N GLY A 89 1.28 13.17 19.27
CA GLY A 89 1.64 14.54 18.89
C GLY A 89 3.06 14.68 18.32
N GLU A 90 3.66 13.58 17.85
CA GLU A 90 4.96 13.61 17.17
C GLU A 90 4.82 14.08 15.71
N ASP A 91 5.87 14.75 15.19
CA ASP A 91 5.92 15.16 13.79
C ASP A 91 6.15 13.93 12.88
N VAL A 92 5.09 13.54 12.18
CA VAL A 92 5.09 12.42 11.23
C VAL A 92 5.29 12.85 9.78
N THR A 93 5.56 14.14 9.56
CA THR A 93 5.81 14.66 8.22
C THR A 93 7.11 14.07 7.68
N VAL A 94 7.09 13.65 6.42
CA VAL A 94 8.31 13.24 5.74
C VAL A 94 9.11 14.53 5.53
N LYS A 95 10.06 14.81 6.43
CA LYS A 95 11.05 15.87 6.21
C LYS A 95 11.68 15.60 4.84
N GLN A 96 11.28 16.38 3.83
CA GLN A 96 12.05 16.44 2.59
C GLN A 96 13.46 16.78 3.02
N ARG A 97 14.38 15.81 2.92
CA ARG A 97 15.81 16.09 2.96
C ARG A 97 16.09 17.00 1.77
N ARG A 98 15.88 18.31 1.94
CA ARG A 98 16.54 19.34 1.15
C ARG A 98 18.00 19.26 1.59
N SER A 99 18.75 18.37 0.94
CA SER A 99 20.20 18.44 0.98
C SER A 99 20.59 19.89 0.60
N PRO A 100 21.45 20.57 1.36
CA PRO A 100 21.85 21.93 1.03
C PRO A 100 22.53 21.92 -0.34
N VAL A 101 22.03 22.71 -1.27
CA VAL A 101 22.63 22.92 -2.58
C VAL A 101 24.00 23.57 -2.36
N LYS A 102 25.07 22.77 -2.40
CA LYS A 102 26.42 23.30 -2.56
C LYS A 102 26.76 23.23 -4.05
N ASN A 103 26.74 24.42 -4.63
CA ASN A 103 27.13 24.74 -5.99
C ASN A 103 28.58 24.26 -6.23
N SER A 104 28.75 23.15 -6.96
CA SER A 104 30.02 22.76 -7.57
C SER A 104 29.72 22.11 -8.92
N GLN A 105 30.44 22.59 -9.92
CA GLN A 105 30.26 22.34 -11.33
C GLN A 105 30.39 20.86 -11.73
N SER A 106 29.53 20.48 -12.68
CA SER A 106 29.75 19.50 -13.75
C SER A 106 30.29 18.11 -13.38
N SER A 107 29.37 17.15 -13.31
CA SER A 107 29.49 15.86 -13.99
C SER A 107 28.08 15.27 -14.17
N PRO A 108 27.66 14.86 -15.39
CA PRO A 108 26.37 14.21 -15.58
C PRO A 108 26.53 12.75 -15.17
N VAL A 109 26.53 12.48 -13.86
CA VAL A 109 26.26 11.12 -13.40
C VAL A 109 24.76 10.95 -13.51
N SER A 110 24.36 10.31 -14.61
CA SER A 110 23.02 9.83 -14.87
C SER A 110 22.49 9.15 -13.61
N LEU A 111 21.66 9.88 -12.86
CA LEU A 111 20.62 9.27 -12.06
C LEU A 111 19.71 8.60 -13.08
N GLN A 112 20.03 7.35 -13.42
CA GLN A 112 19.05 6.39 -13.92
C GLN A 112 18.08 6.14 -12.77
N ASN A 113 17.26 7.15 -12.49
CA ASN A 113 15.94 6.94 -11.95
C ASN A 113 15.24 6.21 -13.10
N THR A 114 15.23 4.88 -13.05
CA THR A 114 14.43 4.04 -13.93
C THR A 114 12.98 4.40 -13.61
N LEU A 115 12.52 5.51 -14.18
CA LEU A 115 11.15 5.95 -14.10
C LEU A 115 10.38 4.96 -14.94
N VAL A 116 9.97 3.86 -14.31
CA VAL A 116 9.11 2.86 -14.91
C VAL A 116 7.88 3.61 -15.43
N LYS A 117 7.75 3.67 -16.75
CA LYS A 117 6.62 4.34 -17.39
C LYS A 117 5.40 3.48 -17.11
N THR A 118 4.42 4.05 -16.43
CA THR A 118 3.16 3.37 -16.14
C THR A 118 2.04 3.85 -17.06
N PHE A 119 0.93 3.11 -17.07
CA PHE A 119 -0.30 3.49 -17.74
C PHE A 119 -1.52 2.96 -16.94
N GLU A 120 -2.71 3.43 -17.30
CA GLU A 120 -3.97 2.93 -16.75
C GLU A 120 -4.62 1.99 -17.76
N LEU A 121 -5.02 0.79 -17.32
CA LEU A 121 -5.64 -0.23 -18.16
C LEU A 121 -7.13 -0.41 -17.78
N PRO A 122 -8.08 0.02 -18.63
CA PRO A 122 -9.49 -0.30 -18.45
C PRO A 122 -9.80 -1.74 -18.88
N ILE A 123 -10.44 -2.50 -18.00
CA ILE A 123 -10.86 -3.90 -18.17
C ILE A 123 -12.39 -3.96 -18.02
N PRO A 124 -13.15 -4.09 -19.12
CA PRO A 124 -14.58 -4.31 -19.04
C PRO A 124 -14.89 -5.71 -18.49
N LEU A 125 -15.77 -5.82 -17.49
CA LEU A 125 -16.12 -7.10 -16.86
C LEU A 125 -17.52 -7.61 -17.23
N ARG A 126 -18.52 -6.72 -17.21
CA ARG A 126 -19.93 -6.99 -17.53
C ARG A 126 -20.64 -5.68 -17.84
N ASP A 127 -21.91 -5.74 -18.23
CA ASP A 127 -22.72 -4.57 -18.57
C ASP A 127 -22.58 -3.47 -17.50
N GLU A 128 -22.22 -2.26 -17.96
CA GLU A 128 -21.99 -1.05 -17.15
C GLU A 128 -20.86 -1.11 -16.10
N LEU A 129 -20.00 -2.14 -16.10
CA LEU A 129 -18.87 -2.26 -15.16
C LEU A 129 -17.52 -2.41 -15.86
N THR A 130 -16.70 -1.36 -15.77
CA THR A 130 -15.28 -1.36 -16.19
C THR A 130 -14.38 -1.14 -14.98
N VAL A 131 -13.40 -2.02 -14.79
CA VAL A 131 -12.35 -1.88 -13.76
C VAL A 131 -11.13 -1.23 -14.38
N ILE A 132 -10.56 -0.21 -13.72
CA ILE A 132 -9.33 0.44 -14.19
C ILE A 132 -8.16 -0.01 -13.30
N ILE A 133 -7.17 -0.67 -13.88
CA ILE A 133 -5.91 -0.97 -13.20
C ILE A 133 -4.96 0.20 -13.43
N GLY A 134 -4.76 1.02 -12.39
CA GLY A 134 -3.83 2.14 -12.43
C GLY A 134 -2.37 1.73 -12.20
N ASN A 135 -1.44 2.60 -12.58
CA ASN A 135 0.01 2.43 -12.38
C ASN A 135 0.60 1.13 -12.93
N LEU A 136 0.03 0.58 -14.00
CA LEU A 136 0.52 -0.65 -14.62
C LEU A 136 1.86 -0.37 -15.33
N PRO A 137 2.96 -1.06 -14.99
CA PRO A 137 4.25 -0.90 -15.68
C PRO A 137 4.15 -1.24 -17.16
N ARG A 138 4.78 -0.44 -18.03
CA ARG A 138 4.88 -0.74 -19.47
C ARG A 138 5.80 -1.92 -19.78
N ASP A 139 6.68 -2.25 -18.85
CA ASP A 139 7.64 -3.35 -18.90
C ASP A 139 7.24 -4.52 -18.00
N LEU A 140 5.95 -4.63 -17.65
CA LEU A 140 5.40 -5.69 -16.81
C LEU A 140 5.84 -7.08 -17.31
N THR A 141 6.54 -7.81 -16.44
CA THR A 141 6.99 -9.18 -16.73
C THR A 141 5.85 -10.20 -16.58
N LYS A 142 6.02 -11.40 -17.15
CA LYS A 142 5.03 -12.49 -17.00
C LYS A 142 4.80 -12.88 -15.54
N ASP A 143 5.87 -12.91 -14.74
CA ASP A 143 5.77 -13.26 -13.32
C ASP A 143 5.01 -12.20 -12.54
N GLU A 144 5.24 -10.92 -12.80
CA GLU A 144 4.48 -9.82 -12.19
C GLU A 144 3.02 -9.83 -12.64
N ALA A 145 2.75 -10.06 -13.93
CA ALA A 145 1.38 -10.19 -14.44
C ALA A 145 0.63 -11.34 -13.74
N ARG A 146 1.30 -12.48 -13.54
CA ARG A 146 0.73 -13.63 -12.82
C ARG A 146 0.46 -13.30 -11.35
N ARG A 147 1.33 -12.54 -10.69
CA ARG A 147 1.07 -12.10 -9.31
C ARG A 147 -0.14 -11.18 -9.25
N ILE A 148 -0.26 -10.23 -10.17
CA ILE A 148 -1.43 -9.34 -10.26
C ILE A 148 -2.70 -10.18 -10.42
N SER A 149 -2.71 -11.17 -11.33
CA SER A 149 -3.88 -12.02 -11.54
C SER A 149 -4.22 -12.84 -10.30
N THR A 150 -3.24 -13.47 -9.65
CA THR A 150 -3.46 -14.24 -8.41
C THR A 150 -4.02 -13.38 -7.29
N ILE A 151 -3.54 -12.15 -7.13
CA ILE A 151 -4.08 -11.21 -6.13
C ILE A 151 -5.54 -10.87 -6.48
N ILE A 152 -5.87 -10.59 -7.75
CA ILE A 152 -7.24 -10.29 -8.15
C ILE A 152 -8.16 -11.49 -7.93
N GLU A 153 -7.71 -12.70 -8.29
CA GLU A 153 -8.44 -13.95 -8.10
C GLU A 153 -8.73 -14.22 -6.62
N SER A 154 -7.85 -13.84 -5.71
CA SER A 154 -8.05 -14.04 -4.28
C SER A 154 -9.23 -13.23 -3.70
N PHE A 155 -9.68 -12.18 -4.41
CA PHE A 155 -10.89 -11.42 -4.07
C PHE A 155 -12.16 -11.96 -4.72
N ALA A 156 -12.07 -12.92 -5.64
CA ALA A 156 -13.24 -13.46 -6.31
C ALA A 156 -14.03 -14.36 -5.35
N VAL A 157 -15.32 -14.07 -5.18
CA VAL A 157 -16.25 -14.98 -4.52
C VAL A 157 -16.54 -16.15 -5.46
N SER A 158 -16.32 -17.38 -4.99
CA SER A 158 -16.70 -18.59 -5.72
C SER A 158 -18.20 -18.55 -6.01
N GLN A 159 -18.59 -18.37 -7.26
CA GLN A 159 -19.96 -18.63 -7.67
C GLN A 159 -20.23 -20.13 -7.48
N PRO A 160 -21.33 -20.53 -6.79
CA PRO A 160 -21.76 -21.91 -6.86
C PRO A 160 -22.05 -22.22 -8.33
N ALA A 161 -21.47 -23.31 -8.84
CA ALA A 161 -21.82 -23.83 -10.15
C ALA A 161 -23.33 -24.12 -10.13
N ASN A 162 -24.11 -23.30 -10.82
CA ASN A 162 -25.49 -23.65 -11.16
C ASN A 162 -25.39 -24.72 -12.25
N ASP A 163 -25.54 -25.97 -11.84
CA ASP A 163 -25.93 -27.11 -12.70
C ASP A 163 -27.45 -27.05 -12.93
#